data_AF-A0A1S3SMJ1-F1
#
_entry.id   AF-A0A1S3SMJ1-F1
#
_cell.length_a   1.000
_cell.length_b   1.000
_cell.length_c   1.000
_cell.angle_alpha   90.00
_cell.angle_beta   90.00
_cell.angle_gamma   90.00
#
_symmetry.space_group_name_H-M   'P 1'
#
loop_
_entity.id
_entity.type
_entity.pdbx_description
1 polymer ?
#
loop_
_entity_poly.entity_id
_entity_poly.type
_entity_poly.pdbx_seq_one_letter_code
_entity_poly.pdbx_strand_id
1 'polypeptide(L)'
;MKPENDMVLVVTLLSIVTLTTALLNVSVILAIMNTRKLHLPANYLICSLAVTDFLVAILVMPLSVLYIATKRWMLGCVVCEAWLSVDMICCTCSILHLCVIALDRHWAITNALEYACKRSPRRAAIMVTIVWTISVLISVPSLFWRHSGDDNFGNYTKCIIEHDHIGYTIYSTFGAFYIPMALIFILYYRIFIAARTLYHKRSSSGSLCKRRANSHNCLSSCCIAPTSLCASEMSTSDPVLNTELNRVNDPTSPSRVAGDWGTCDERTQICASRERKAARTLGLILGAFILCWLPLAPQLLVGIRVFHASAQVSDFLTWLGYVNSLINPLLYTSFNEDFKKAFKKLLRCNKRK
;
A
#
# COMPACT_ATOMS: atom_id res chain seq x y z
N MET A 1 -8.68 42.80 -1.70
CA MET A 1 -8.92 42.07 -2.97
C MET A 1 -8.07 40.80 -3.15
N LYS A 2 -6.97 40.56 -2.41
CA LYS A 2 -6.14 39.33 -2.50
C LYS A 2 -6.61 38.10 -1.67
N PRO A 3 -7.05 38.22 -0.41
CA PRO A 3 -7.21 37.03 0.46
C PRO A 3 -8.42 36.13 0.12
N GLU A 4 -9.46 36.68 -0.50
CA GLU A 4 -10.65 35.89 -0.89
C GLU A 4 -10.35 34.96 -2.08
N ASN A 5 -9.59 35.45 -3.07
CA ASN A 5 -9.19 34.65 -4.22
C ASN A 5 -8.27 33.49 -3.82
N ASP A 6 -7.36 33.72 -2.87
CA ASP A 6 -6.46 32.69 -2.36
C ASP A 6 -7.23 31.56 -1.65
N MET A 7 -8.27 31.92 -0.88
CA MET A 7 -9.12 30.96 -0.19
C MET A 7 -9.95 30.13 -1.18
N VAL A 8 -10.60 30.79 -2.15
CA VAL A 8 -11.38 30.10 -3.20
C VAL A 8 -10.50 29.12 -3.98
N LEU A 9 -9.27 29.53 -4.31
CA LEU A 9 -8.29 28.65 -4.96
C LEU A 9 -7.96 27.43 -4.10
N VAL A 10 -7.64 27.62 -2.81
CA VAL A 10 -7.34 26.53 -1.88
C VAL A 10 -8.51 25.56 -1.80
N VAL A 11 -9.72 26.03 -1.51
CA VAL A 11 -10.91 25.17 -1.41
C VAL A 11 -11.17 24.40 -2.70
N THR A 12 -10.99 25.05 -3.85
CA THR A 12 -11.14 24.42 -5.16
C THR A 12 -10.12 23.30 -5.36
N LEU A 13 -8.84 23.56 -5.07
CA LEU A 13 -7.77 22.56 -5.17
C LEU A 13 -8.00 21.36 -4.23
N LEU A 14 -8.35 21.63 -2.97
CA LEU A 14 -8.64 20.58 -1.99
C LEU A 14 -9.86 19.74 -2.39
N SER A 15 -10.89 20.37 -2.98
CA SER A 15 -12.06 19.66 -3.51
C SER A 15 -11.70 18.78 -4.72
N ILE A 16 -10.83 19.25 -5.61
CA ILE A 16 -10.32 18.45 -6.74
C ILE A 16 -9.52 17.24 -6.23
N VAL A 17 -8.64 17.44 -5.24
CA VAL A 17 -7.88 16.36 -4.60
C VAL A 17 -8.84 15.34 -3.99
N THR A 18 -9.86 15.79 -3.26
CA THR A 18 -10.88 14.94 -2.64
C THR A 18 -11.60 14.09 -3.68
N LEU A 19 -12.13 14.71 -4.73
CA LEU A 19 -12.84 14.02 -5.81
C LEU A 19 -11.95 13.00 -6.53
N THR A 20 -10.72 13.40 -6.86
CA THR A 20 -9.77 12.53 -7.54
C THR A 20 -9.40 11.33 -6.67
N THR A 21 -9.21 11.53 -5.37
CA THR A 21 -8.94 10.46 -4.40
C THR A 21 -10.08 9.46 -4.36
N ALA A 22 -11.34 9.93 -4.28
CA ALA A 22 -12.50 9.06 -4.29
C ALA A 22 -12.60 8.25 -5.59
N LEU A 23 -12.48 8.92 -6.75
CA LEU A 23 -12.60 8.28 -8.07
C LEU A 23 -11.51 7.22 -8.31
N LEU A 24 -10.27 7.51 -7.95
CA LEU A 24 -9.16 6.57 -8.15
C LEU A 24 -9.28 5.34 -7.24
N ASN A 25 -9.65 5.52 -5.96
CA ASN A 25 -9.84 4.40 -5.04
C ASN A 25 -11.05 3.54 -5.44
N VAL A 26 -12.18 4.14 -5.83
CA VAL A 26 -13.32 3.40 -6.40
C VAL A 26 -12.90 2.60 -7.64
N SER A 27 -12.09 3.20 -8.52
CA SER A 27 -11.61 2.53 -9.71
C SER A 27 -10.69 1.35 -9.40
N VAL A 28 -9.86 1.42 -8.34
CA VAL A 28 -9.05 0.30 -7.84
C VAL A 28 -9.95 -0.84 -7.35
N ILE A 29 -10.96 -0.52 -6.53
CA ILE A 29 -11.93 -1.50 -6.02
C ILE A 29 -12.64 -2.19 -7.19
N LEU A 30 -13.20 -1.42 -8.12
CA LEU A 30 -13.88 -1.94 -9.31
C LEU A 30 -12.95 -2.75 -10.22
N ALA A 31 -11.68 -2.36 -10.34
CA ALA A 31 -10.71 -3.09 -11.16
C ALA A 31 -10.48 -4.49 -10.59
N ILE A 32 -10.31 -4.61 -9.28
CA ILE A 32 -10.12 -5.88 -8.59
C ILE A 32 -11.40 -6.73 -8.72
N MET A 33 -12.58 -6.17 -8.41
CA MET A 33 -13.85 -6.91 -8.45
C MET A 33 -14.22 -7.43 -9.85
N ASN A 34 -13.93 -6.66 -10.90
CA ASN A 34 -14.33 -6.99 -12.27
C ASN A 34 -13.29 -7.81 -13.04
N THR A 35 -12.08 -7.99 -12.48
CA THR A 35 -10.98 -8.64 -13.17
C THR A 35 -10.56 -9.90 -12.42
N ARG A 36 -11.04 -11.07 -12.86
CA ARG A 36 -10.70 -12.37 -12.24
C ARG A 36 -9.18 -12.59 -12.09
N LYS A 37 -8.37 -12.09 -13.03
CA LYS A 37 -6.90 -12.17 -12.96
C LYS A 37 -6.31 -11.42 -11.75
N LEU A 38 -7.04 -10.46 -11.17
CA LEU A 38 -6.64 -9.72 -9.99
C LEU A 38 -7.14 -10.34 -8.67
N HIS A 39 -7.86 -11.46 -8.68
CA HIS A 39 -8.35 -12.13 -7.47
C HIS A 39 -7.26 -12.95 -6.75
N LEU A 40 -6.13 -12.31 -6.45
CA LEU A 40 -5.04 -12.88 -5.67
C LEU A 40 -5.14 -12.43 -4.20
N PRO A 41 -4.73 -13.24 -3.21
CA PRO A 41 -4.88 -12.88 -1.80
C PRO A 41 -4.26 -11.53 -1.40
N ALA A 42 -3.08 -11.17 -1.93
CA ALA A 42 -2.47 -9.86 -1.68
C ALA A 42 -3.28 -8.68 -2.25
N ASN A 43 -4.07 -8.90 -3.31
CA ASN A 43 -4.92 -7.85 -3.87
C ASN A 43 -6.15 -7.60 -3.00
N TYR A 44 -6.57 -8.53 -2.14
CA TYR A 44 -7.60 -8.24 -1.13
C TYR A 44 -7.10 -7.26 -0.07
N LEU A 45 -5.81 -7.30 0.29
CA LEU A 45 -5.19 -6.30 1.17
C LEU A 45 -5.18 -4.91 0.52
N ILE A 46 -4.83 -4.84 -0.77
CA ILE A 46 -4.88 -3.60 -1.56
C ILE A 46 -6.32 -3.08 -1.69
N CYS A 47 -7.29 -3.99 -1.89
CA CYS A 47 -8.70 -3.63 -1.97
C CYS A 47 -9.19 -3.01 -0.65
N SER A 48 -8.86 -3.63 0.49
CA SER A 48 -9.22 -3.08 1.81
C SER A 48 -8.55 -1.73 2.07
N LEU A 49 -7.28 -1.56 1.68
CA LEU A 49 -6.63 -0.24 1.73
C LEU A 49 -7.37 0.80 0.88
N ALA A 50 -7.77 0.45 -0.34
CA ALA A 50 -8.52 1.34 -1.22
C ALA A 50 -9.91 1.69 -0.65
N VAL A 51 -10.55 0.77 0.09
CA VAL A 51 -11.78 1.06 0.85
C VAL A 51 -11.50 2.08 1.95
N THR A 52 -10.43 1.90 2.72
CA THR A 52 -10.03 2.86 3.77
C THR A 52 -9.75 4.24 3.19
N ASP A 53 -8.96 4.33 2.12
CA ASP A 53 -8.62 5.59 1.46
C ASP A 53 -9.83 6.26 0.79
N PHE A 54 -10.78 5.46 0.28
CA PHE A 54 -12.07 5.98 -0.18
C PHE A 54 -12.88 6.57 0.97
N LEU A 55 -12.94 5.91 2.13
CA LEU A 55 -13.62 6.43 3.33
C LEU A 55 -13.02 7.76 3.79
N VAL A 56 -11.69 7.93 3.75
CA VAL A 56 -11.05 9.24 3.98
C VAL A 56 -11.59 10.29 3.02
N ALA A 57 -11.65 9.98 1.72
CA ALA A 57 -12.10 10.92 0.70
C ALA A 57 -13.58 11.31 0.81
N ILE A 58 -14.44 10.45 1.35
CA ILE A 58 -15.89 10.75 1.45
C ILE A 58 -16.34 11.21 2.84
N LEU A 59 -15.71 10.75 3.92
CA LEU A 59 -16.12 11.06 5.29
C LEU A 59 -15.21 12.09 5.98
N VAL A 60 -13.94 12.19 5.59
CA VAL A 60 -12.95 13.02 6.29
C VAL A 60 -12.63 14.29 5.51
N MET A 61 -12.16 14.15 4.27
CA MET A 61 -11.70 15.28 3.45
C MET A 61 -12.78 16.35 3.22
N PRO A 62 -14.06 16.03 2.92
CA PRO A 62 -15.07 17.05 2.67
C PRO A 62 -15.37 17.90 3.92
N LEU A 63 -15.39 17.28 5.10
CA LEU A 63 -15.56 17.98 6.37
C LEU A 63 -14.34 18.85 6.70
N SER A 64 -13.14 18.39 6.38
CA SER A 64 -11.91 19.18 6.47
C SER A 64 -11.96 20.41 5.53
N VAL A 65 -12.38 20.23 4.27
CA VAL A 65 -12.57 21.35 3.32
C VAL A 65 -13.57 22.36 3.89
N LEU A 66 -14.72 21.88 4.40
CA LEU A 66 -15.74 22.75 4.99
C LEU A 66 -15.18 23.53 6.18
N TYR A 67 -14.41 22.89 7.06
CA TYR A 67 -13.79 23.52 8.22
C TYR A 67 -12.78 24.60 7.79
N ILE A 68 -11.92 24.32 6.81
CA ILE A 68 -10.95 25.28 6.26
C ILE A 68 -11.66 26.44 5.57
N ALA A 69 -12.77 26.17 4.89
CA ALA A 69 -13.55 27.17 4.16
C ALA A 69 -14.28 28.13 5.11
N THR A 70 -14.89 27.60 6.15
CA THR A 70 -15.71 28.39 7.07
C THR A 70 -14.90 29.02 8.20
N LYS A 71 -13.65 28.54 8.41
CA LYS A 71 -12.75 28.93 9.52
C LYS A 71 -13.32 28.68 10.92
N ARG A 72 -14.46 27.99 11.01
CA ARG A 72 -15.14 27.66 12.26
C ARG A 72 -15.90 26.35 12.11
N TRP A 73 -15.98 25.57 13.18
CA TRP A 73 -16.83 24.38 13.18
C TRP A 73 -18.31 24.76 13.39
N MET A 74 -19.21 24.22 12.56
CA MET A 74 -20.65 24.55 12.61
C MET A 74 -21.57 23.32 12.69
N LEU A 75 -21.03 22.10 12.61
CA LEU A 75 -21.83 20.87 12.51
C LEU A 75 -22.19 20.24 13.87
N GLY A 76 -21.92 20.94 14.97
CA GLY A 76 -22.20 20.47 16.34
C GLY A 76 -21.18 19.45 16.86
N CYS A 77 -21.32 19.11 18.15
CA CYS A 77 -20.36 18.27 18.87
C CYS A 77 -20.33 16.82 18.34
N VAL A 78 -21.50 16.19 18.17
CA VAL A 78 -21.61 14.79 17.71
C VAL A 78 -20.90 14.57 16.37
N VAL A 79 -21.06 15.49 15.42
CA VAL A 79 -20.39 15.38 14.12
C VAL A 79 -18.89 15.63 14.24
N CYS A 80 -18.46 16.52 15.14
CA CYS A 80 -17.03 16.75 15.40
C CYS A 80 -16.37 15.48 15.95
N GLU A 81 -16.98 14.87 16.96
CA GLU A 81 -16.48 13.63 17.57
C GLU A 81 -16.45 12.49 16.55
N ALA A 82 -17.54 12.29 15.81
CA ALA A 82 -17.59 11.29 14.76
C ALA A 82 -16.54 11.53 13.66
N TRP A 83 -16.35 12.78 13.23
CA TRP A 83 -15.35 13.13 12.21
C TRP A 83 -13.93 12.83 12.69
N LEU A 84 -13.55 13.26 13.89
CA LEU A 84 -12.23 13.01 14.45
C LEU A 84 -11.98 11.51 14.68
N SER A 85 -12.97 10.76 15.15
CA SER A 85 -12.83 9.32 15.34
C SER A 85 -12.73 8.58 14.00
N VAL A 86 -13.52 8.94 13.00
CA VAL A 86 -13.42 8.35 11.65
C VAL A 86 -12.07 8.68 11.02
N ASP A 87 -11.57 9.91 11.16
CA ASP A 87 -10.24 10.32 10.68
C ASP A 87 -9.15 9.44 11.32
N MET A 88 -9.17 9.34 12.65
CA MET A 88 -8.22 8.52 13.40
C MET A 88 -8.27 7.05 13.00
N ILE A 89 -9.47 6.46 12.86
CA ILE A 89 -9.65 5.07 12.42
C ILE A 89 -9.07 4.89 11.02
N CYS A 90 -9.42 5.75 10.07
CA CYS A 90 -9.03 5.59 8.68
C CYS A 90 -7.52 5.80 8.48
N CYS A 91 -6.92 6.80 9.12
CA CYS A 91 -5.48 7.03 9.08
C CYS A 91 -4.71 5.84 9.68
N THR A 92 -5.07 5.39 10.88
CA THR A 92 -4.46 4.23 11.53
C THR A 92 -4.59 2.98 10.66
N CYS A 93 -5.79 2.76 10.12
CA CYS A 93 -6.09 1.63 9.26
C CYS A 93 -5.27 1.66 7.97
N SER A 94 -5.08 2.81 7.34
CA SER A 94 -4.26 2.98 6.12
C SER A 94 -2.79 2.61 6.40
N ILE A 95 -2.20 3.12 7.49
CA ILE A 95 -0.81 2.79 7.88
C ILE A 95 -0.66 1.29 8.18
N LEU A 96 -1.56 0.71 8.96
CA LEU A 96 -1.51 -0.72 9.30
C LEU A 96 -1.74 -1.63 8.09
N HIS A 97 -2.58 -1.23 7.12
CA HIS A 97 -2.71 -1.94 5.86
C HIS A 97 -1.40 -1.92 5.06
N LEU A 98 -0.70 -0.78 5.02
CA LEU A 98 0.64 -0.71 4.41
C LEU A 98 1.63 -1.62 5.14
N CYS A 99 1.59 -1.71 6.47
CA CYS A 99 2.42 -2.64 7.26
C CYS A 99 2.12 -4.10 6.90
N VAL A 100 0.85 -4.46 6.79
CA VAL A 100 0.41 -5.81 6.42
C VAL A 100 0.80 -6.15 4.98
N ILE A 101 0.67 -5.20 4.04
CA ILE A 101 1.14 -5.36 2.67
C ILE A 101 2.66 -5.55 2.66
N ALA A 102 3.40 -4.77 3.43
CA ALA A 102 4.85 -4.91 3.57
C ALA A 102 5.23 -6.30 4.14
N LEU A 103 4.52 -6.79 5.15
CA LEU A 103 4.72 -8.14 5.71
C LEU A 103 4.43 -9.25 4.69
N ASP A 104 3.32 -9.17 3.95
CA ASP A 104 2.99 -10.10 2.86
C ASP A 104 4.13 -10.15 1.84
N ARG A 105 4.66 -8.99 1.45
CA ARG A 105 5.80 -8.88 0.53
C ARG A 105 7.09 -9.42 1.13
N HIS A 106 7.36 -9.16 2.40
CA HIS A 106 8.53 -9.67 3.09
C HIS A 106 8.54 -11.21 3.12
N TRP A 107 7.40 -11.83 3.44
CA TRP A 107 7.27 -13.28 3.44
C TRP A 107 7.37 -13.87 2.04
N ALA A 108 6.77 -13.22 1.04
CA ALA A 108 6.90 -13.63 -0.36
C ALA A 108 8.35 -13.59 -0.88
N ILE A 109 9.16 -12.66 -0.37
CA ILE A 109 10.58 -12.52 -0.74
C ILE A 109 11.47 -13.51 0.03
N THR A 110 11.33 -13.58 1.36
CA THR A 110 12.21 -14.38 2.22
C THR A 110 11.93 -15.88 2.16
N ASN A 111 10.65 -16.27 2.18
CA ASN A 111 10.20 -17.65 2.26
C ASN A 111 9.30 -18.01 1.07
N ALA A 112 9.73 -17.68 -0.15
CA ALA A 112 8.91 -17.72 -1.36
C ALA A 112 8.14 -19.04 -1.58
N LEU A 113 8.79 -20.20 -1.43
CA LEU A 113 8.17 -21.52 -1.69
C LEU A 113 7.14 -21.90 -0.63
N GLU A 114 7.51 -21.80 0.65
CA GLU A 114 6.62 -22.16 1.76
C GLU A 114 5.44 -21.18 1.87
N TYR A 115 5.70 -19.88 1.64
CA TYR A 115 4.68 -18.86 1.68
C TYR A 115 3.70 -18.96 0.53
N ALA A 116 4.15 -19.30 -0.69
CA ALA A 116 3.27 -19.51 -1.84
C ALA A 116 2.21 -20.58 -1.57
N CYS A 117 2.60 -21.70 -0.95
CA CYS A 117 1.66 -22.78 -0.58
C CYS A 117 0.68 -22.38 0.54
N LYS A 118 1.08 -21.47 1.43
CA LYS A 118 0.26 -21.01 2.57
C LYS A 118 -0.61 -19.80 2.26
N ARG A 119 -0.46 -19.19 1.08
CA ARG A 119 -1.17 -17.96 0.71
C ARG A 119 -2.62 -18.28 0.34
N SER A 120 -3.55 -17.89 1.22
CA SER A 120 -4.98 -18.15 1.04
C SER A 120 -5.83 -16.89 1.21
N PRO A 121 -6.99 -16.80 0.55
CA PRO A 121 -7.91 -15.68 0.72
C PRO A 121 -8.41 -15.56 2.17
N ARG A 122 -8.61 -16.69 2.86
CA ARG A 122 -9.01 -16.73 4.27
C ARG A 122 -7.98 -16.03 5.17
N ARG A 123 -6.68 -16.27 4.94
CA ARG A 123 -5.63 -15.60 5.71
C ARG A 123 -5.59 -14.10 5.45
N ALA A 124 -5.76 -13.68 4.19
CA ALA A 124 -5.85 -12.25 3.85
C ALA A 124 -7.05 -11.58 4.55
N ALA A 125 -8.23 -12.23 4.55
CA ALA A 125 -9.40 -11.73 5.27
C ALA A 125 -9.14 -11.59 6.78
N ILE A 126 -8.50 -12.58 7.41
CA ILE A 126 -8.12 -12.50 8.83
C ILE A 126 -7.20 -11.29 9.08
N MET A 127 -6.19 -11.07 8.22
CA MET A 127 -5.30 -9.91 8.35
C MET A 127 -6.05 -8.58 8.25
N VAL A 128 -7.00 -8.48 7.31
CA VAL A 128 -7.88 -7.30 7.16
C VAL A 128 -8.70 -7.07 8.43
N THR A 129 -9.35 -8.11 8.96
CA THR A 129 -10.15 -8.01 10.19
C THR A 129 -9.30 -7.55 11.38
N ILE A 130 -8.08 -8.09 11.53
CA ILE A 130 -7.16 -7.68 12.60
C ILE A 130 -6.82 -6.20 12.46
N VAL A 131 -6.49 -5.72 11.26
CA VAL A 131 -6.15 -4.31 11.04
C VAL A 131 -7.31 -3.39 11.40
N TRP A 132 -8.52 -3.68 10.93
CA TRP A 132 -9.72 -2.90 11.28
C TRP A 132 -9.97 -2.90 12.78
N THR A 133 -9.89 -4.07 13.41
CA THR A 133 -10.12 -4.21 14.86
C THR A 133 -9.11 -3.39 15.66
N ILE A 134 -7.81 -3.48 15.34
CA ILE A 134 -6.77 -2.69 16.02
C ILE A 134 -7.01 -1.18 15.81
N SER A 135 -7.37 -0.76 14.59
CA SER A 135 -7.59 0.66 14.28
C SER A 135 -8.78 1.24 15.05
N VAL A 136 -9.87 0.48 15.15
CA VAL A 136 -11.03 0.85 15.96
C VAL A 136 -10.66 0.90 17.43
N LEU A 137 -9.98 -0.12 17.96
CA LEU A 137 -9.56 -0.16 19.37
C LEU A 137 -8.67 1.03 19.76
N ILE A 138 -7.76 1.43 18.88
CA ILE A 138 -6.89 2.61 19.09
C ILE A 138 -7.70 3.92 19.10
N SER A 139 -8.78 3.98 18.33
CA SER A 139 -9.56 5.20 18.16
C SER A 139 -10.72 5.33 19.15
N VAL A 140 -11.29 4.23 19.63
CA VAL A 140 -12.45 4.22 20.54
C VAL A 140 -12.25 5.06 21.82
N PRO A 141 -11.08 5.04 22.49
CA PRO A 141 -10.86 5.89 23.67
C PRO A 141 -11.06 7.39 23.40
N SER A 142 -10.90 7.86 22.16
CA SER A 142 -11.17 9.26 21.80
C SER A 142 -12.62 9.69 21.99
N LEU A 143 -13.57 8.76 21.84
CA LEU A 143 -15.00 9.03 21.98
C LEU A 143 -15.44 9.18 23.44
N PHE A 144 -14.83 8.41 24.35
CA PHE A 144 -15.21 8.41 25.76
C PHE A 144 -14.46 9.45 26.59
N TRP A 145 -13.23 9.76 26.21
CA TRP A 145 -12.38 10.67 26.98
C TRP A 145 -12.81 12.14 26.85
N ARG A 146 -13.45 12.51 25.73
CA ARG A 146 -13.91 13.88 25.49
C ARG A 146 -15.19 14.25 26.22
N HIS A 147 -16.05 13.28 26.53
CA HIS A 147 -17.33 13.49 27.21
C HIS A 147 -17.20 13.91 28.69
N SER A 148 -15.98 13.97 29.24
CA SER A 148 -15.73 14.37 30.63
C SER A 148 -15.48 15.88 30.80
N GLY A 149 -15.51 16.67 29.72
CA GLY A 149 -15.20 18.10 29.71
C GLY A 149 -16.31 18.96 29.11
N ASP A 150 -17.12 19.55 29.99
CA ASP A 150 -17.89 20.79 29.81
C ASP A 150 -19.18 20.74 28.95
N ASP A 151 -20.32 20.63 29.65
CA ASP A 151 -21.71 20.84 29.19
C ASP A 151 -22.02 22.31 28.82
N ASN A 152 -21.10 23.02 28.17
CA ASN A 152 -21.35 24.38 27.71
C ASN A 152 -21.88 24.38 26.27
N PHE A 153 -23.20 24.23 26.19
CA PHE A 153 -24.03 24.24 24.98
C PHE A 153 -24.02 25.62 24.29
N GLY A 154 -22.90 26.06 23.71
CA GLY A 154 -22.86 27.31 22.95
C GLY A 154 -21.47 27.83 22.59
N ASN A 155 -21.00 27.46 21.39
CA ASN A 155 -19.83 27.99 20.65
C ASN A 155 -18.57 27.10 20.60
N TYR A 156 -18.71 25.84 20.17
CA TYR A 156 -17.58 25.09 19.60
C TYR A 156 -17.19 25.70 18.25
N THR A 157 -16.35 26.74 18.28
CA THR A 157 -15.82 27.37 17.06
C THR A 157 -14.71 26.53 16.43
N LYS A 158 -14.17 25.54 17.14
CA LYS A 158 -13.07 24.68 16.68
C LYS A 158 -13.42 23.21 16.90
N CYS A 159 -13.04 22.38 15.94
CA CYS A 159 -13.11 20.92 16.07
C CYS A 159 -11.69 20.38 15.92
N ILE A 160 -11.00 20.27 17.06
CA ILE A 160 -9.64 19.76 17.17
C ILE A 160 -9.58 18.72 18.29
N ILE A 161 -8.59 17.85 18.27
CA ILE A 161 -8.33 16.92 19.37
C ILE A 161 -7.80 17.74 20.54
N GLU A 162 -8.59 17.83 21.61
CA GLU A 162 -8.18 18.49 22.86
C GLU A 162 -7.32 17.53 23.68
N HIS A 163 -6.13 18.01 24.06
CA HIS A 163 -5.08 17.24 24.70
C HIS A 163 -5.04 17.47 26.21
N ASP A 164 -6.19 17.65 26.85
CA ASP A 164 -6.29 18.05 28.27
C ASP A 164 -5.74 16.99 29.22
N HIS A 165 -5.75 15.72 28.80
CA HIS A 165 -5.16 14.63 29.55
C HIS A 165 -3.91 14.08 28.84
N ILE A 166 -2.77 14.24 29.48
CA ILE A 166 -1.45 13.76 29.01
C ILE A 166 -1.51 12.27 28.63
N GLY A 167 -2.22 11.44 29.40
CA GLY A 167 -2.35 10.01 29.13
C GLY A 167 -3.04 9.71 27.79
N TYR A 168 -4.15 10.40 27.50
CA TYR A 168 -4.85 10.26 26.21
C TYR A 168 -3.99 10.79 25.05
N THR A 169 -3.30 11.90 25.23
CA THR A 169 -2.37 12.46 24.24
C THR A 169 -1.26 11.47 23.89
N ILE A 170 -0.62 10.86 24.88
CA ILE A 170 0.41 9.85 24.64
C ILE A 170 -0.20 8.63 23.93
N TYR A 171 -1.30 8.10 24.45
CA TYR A 171 -1.94 6.91 23.88
C TYR A 171 -2.35 7.09 22.41
N SER A 172 -3.11 8.14 22.12
CA SER A 172 -3.63 8.42 20.78
C SER A 172 -2.49 8.66 19.79
N THR A 173 -1.52 9.49 20.17
CA THR A 173 -0.43 9.87 19.28
C THR A 173 0.53 8.71 19.01
N PHE A 174 0.94 7.95 20.04
CA PHE A 174 1.84 6.82 19.83
C PHE A 174 1.13 5.64 19.16
N GLY A 175 -0.10 5.34 19.59
CA GLY A 175 -0.87 4.20 19.10
C GLY A 175 -1.24 4.33 17.62
N ALA A 176 -1.76 5.49 17.20
CA ALA A 176 -2.23 5.67 15.83
C ALA A 176 -1.12 6.05 14.84
N PHE A 177 -0.05 6.68 15.32
CA PHE A 177 0.94 7.29 14.43
C PHE A 177 2.35 6.74 14.64
N TYR A 178 2.99 6.98 15.78
CA TYR A 178 4.43 6.67 15.93
C TYR A 178 4.74 5.17 15.94
N ILE A 179 3.95 4.35 16.63
CA ILE A 179 4.16 2.89 16.66
C ILE A 179 3.93 2.29 15.26
N PRO A 180 2.80 2.56 14.57
CA PRO A 180 2.61 2.12 13.19
C PRO A 180 3.68 2.65 12.22
N MET A 181 4.14 3.90 12.39
CA MET A 181 5.24 4.45 11.58
C MET A 181 6.56 3.70 11.83
N ALA A 182 6.94 3.47 13.08
CA ALA A 182 8.16 2.71 13.38
C ALA A 182 8.08 1.29 12.80
N LEU A 183 6.91 0.65 12.91
CA LEU A 183 6.66 -0.67 12.34
C LEU A 183 6.88 -0.68 10.82
N ILE A 184 6.30 0.27 10.08
CA ILE A 184 6.46 0.32 8.62
C ILE A 184 7.95 0.51 8.25
N PHE A 185 8.68 1.39 8.94
CA PHE A 185 10.12 1.59 8.69
C PHE A 185 10.93 0.30 8.90
N ILE A 186 10.68 -0.40 10.01
CA ILE A 186 11.36 -1.67 10.31
C ILE A 186 11.05 -2.71 9.24
N LEU A 187 9.78 -2.87 8.86
CA LEU A 187 9.36 -3.84 7.86
C LEU A 187 9.99 -3.56 6.49
N TYR A 188 9.99 -2.31 6.05
CA TYR A 188 10.62 -1.93 4.79
C TYR A 188 12.15 -2.07 4.81
N TYR A 189 12.79 -1.74 5.93
CA TYR A 189 14.21 -2.02 6.11
C TYR A 189 14.50 -3.52 5.97
N ARG A 190 13.70 -4.38 6.61
CA ARG A 190 13.84 -5.84 6.47
C ARG A 190 13.59 -6.33 5.04
N ILE A 191 12.62 -5.75 4.32
CA ILE A 191 12.39 -6.03 2.89
C ILE A 191 13.61 -5.64 2.05
N PHE A 192 14.15 -4.45 2.28
CA PHE A 192 15.31 -3.95 1.56
C PHE A 192 16.53 -4.86 1.75
N ILE A 193 16.82 -5.24 3.00
CA ILE A 193 17.91 -6.17 3.31
C ILE A 193 17.66 -7.55 2.67
N ALA A 194 16.45 -8.10 2.80
CA ALA A 194 16.11 -9.39 2.19
C ALA A 194 16.30 -9.36 0.65
N ALA A 195 15.81 -8.32 -0.01
CA ALA A 195 15.95 -8.13 -1.45
C ALA A 195 17.43 -7.99 -1.87
N ARG A 196 18.22 -7.20 -1.13
CA ARG A 196 19.65 -7.03 -1.39
C ARG A 196 20.43 -8.34 -1.23
N THR A 197 20.12 -9.11 -0.20
CA THR A 197 20.76 -10.42 0.03
C THR A 197 20.43 -11.41 -1.09
N LEU A 198 19.18 -11.46 -1.55
CA LEU A 198 18.79 -12.30 -2.69
C LEU A 198 19.48 -11.87 -3.99
N TYR A 199 19.61 -10.56 -4.23
CA TYR A 199 20.33 -10.03 -5.38
C TYR A 199 21.81 -10.47 -5.39
N HIS A 200 22.50 -10.32 -4.26
CA HIS A 200 23.90 -10.74 -4.15
C HIS A 200 24.08 -12.25 -4.28
N LYS A 201 23.22 -13.05 -3.64
CA LYS A 201 23.28 -14.52 -3.74
C LYS A 201 23.12 -14.99 -5.19
N ARG A 202 22.21 -14.38 -5.95
CA ARG A 202 21.99 -14.72 -7.36
C ARG A 202 23.09 -14.22 -8.29
N SER A 203 23.66 -13.04 -8.03
CA SER A 203 24.84 -12.55 -8.78
C SER A 203 26.04 -13.48 -8.60
N SER A 204 26.25 -13.99 -7.38
CA SER A 204 27.32 -14.97 -7.08
C SER A 204 27.04 -16.35 -7.70
N SER A 205 25.81 -16.87 -7.64
CA SER A 205 25.46 -18.13 -8.30
C SER A 205 25.52 -18.04 -9.83
N GLY A 206 25.18 -16.88 -10.42
CA GLY A 206 25.30 -16.63 -11.86
C GLY A 206 26.75 -16.60 -12.36
N SER A 207 27.68 -16.06 -11.58
CA SER A 207 29.12 -16.06 -11.93
C SER A 207 29.75 -17.45 -11.79
N LEU A 208 29.29 -18.26 -10.82
CA LEU A 208 29.67 -19.66 -10.66
C LEU A 208 29.15 -20.55 -11.82
N CYS A 209 27.90 -20.38 -12.26
CA CYS A 209 27.38 -21.07 -13.44
C CYS A 209 28.13 -20.68 -14.72
N LYS A 210 28.45 -19.39 -14.92
CA LYS A 210 29.27 -18.93 -16.06
C LYS A 210 30.69 -19.50 -16.05
N ARG A 211 31.34 -19.61 -14.88
CA ARG A 211 32.67 -20.24 -14.76
C ARG A 211 32.63 -21.75 -15.04
N ARG A 212 31.55 -22.43 -14.66
CA ARG A 212 31.39 -23.89 -14.85
C ARG A 212 31.01 -24.27 -16.28
N ALA A 213 30.32 -23.39 -17.02
CA ALA A 213 30.03 -23.57 -18.44
C ALA A 213 31.28 -23.50 -19.35
N ASN A 214 32.36 -22.84 -18.89
CA ASN A 214 33.67 -22.85 -19.56
C ASN A 214 34.51 -24.12 -19.30
N SER A 215 34.03 -25.05 -18.46
CA SER A 215 34.69 -26.33 -18.22
C SER A 215 33.83 -27.44 -18.81
N HIS A 216 34.28 -28.01 -19.93
CA HIS A 216 33.54 -28.96 -20.79
C HIS A 216 33.10 -30.30 -20.15
N ASN A 217 33.20 -30.51 -18.83
CA ASN A 217 33.06 -31.83 -18.20
C ASN A 217 32.07 -31.94 -17.02
N CYS A 218 30.93 -31.24 -17.02
CA CYS A 218 29.88 -31.50 -16.02
C CYS A 218 28.48 -31.54 -16.64
N LEU A 219 28.23 -32.58 -17.43
CA LEU A 219 26.89 -32.97 -17.87
C LEU A 219 26.29 -33.93 -16.82
N SER A 220 25.37 -33.43 -15.98
CA SER A 220 24.15 -34.14 -15.48
C SER A 220 23.56 -33.59 -14.18
N SER A 221 24.26 -32.77 -13.38
CA SER A 221 23.80 -32.51 -12.00
C SER A 221 23.26 -31.10 -11.70
N CYS A 222 23.23 -30.17 -12.66
CA CYS A 222 22.85 -28.76 -12.36
C CYS A 222 21.39 -28.39 -12.72
N CYS A 223 20.57 -29.33 -13.18
CA CYS A 223 19.18 -29.04 -13.58
C CYS A 223 18.14 -29.24 -12.46
N ILE A 224 18.55 -29.59 -11.24
CA ILE A 224 17.62 -29.78 -10.12
C ILE A 224 17.71 -28.57 -9.17
N ALA A 225 16.89 -27.56 -9.51
CA ALA A 225 16.45 -26.39 -8.71
C ALA A 225 17.33 -25.12 -8.67
N PRO A 226 16.72 -23.90 -8.69
CA PRO A 226 15.30 -23.58 -8.51
C PRO A 226 14.67 -22.91 -9.73
N THR A 227 14.20 -23.71 -10.70
CA THR A 227 13.15 -23.30 -11.66
C THR A 227 11.77 -23.18 -10.99
N SER A 228 11.62 -23.56 -9.72
CA SER A 228 10.34 -23.51 -8.99
C SER A 228 9.88 -22.12 -8.55
N LEU A 229 10.74 -21.08 -8.63
CA LEU A 229 10.36 -19.72 -8.22
C LEU A 229 9.60 -18.90 -9.29
N CYS A 230 9.77 -19.18 -10.59
CA CYS A 230 9.07 -18.43 -11.65
C CYS A 230 7.83 -19.20 -12.21
N ALA A 231 7.52 -20.43 -11.73
CA ALA A 231 6.42 -21.26 -12.26
C ALA A 231 5.05 -21.07 -11.59
N SER A 232 4.96 -20.43 -10.41
CA SER A 232 3.67 -20.29 -9.68
C SER A 232 2.85 -19.04 -10.01
N GLU A 233 3.24 -18.25 -11.02
CA GLU A 233 2.40 -17.17 -11.58
C GLU A 233 2.29 -17.28 -13.11
N MET A 234 2.13 -18.50 -13.65
CA MET A 234 1.80 -18.66 -15.06
C MET A 234 0.29 -18.48 -15.24
N SER A 235 -0.10 -17.30 -15.72
CA SER A 235 -1.42 -17.07 -16.31
C SER A 235 -1.63 -18.08 -17.45
N THR A 236 -2.71 -18.86 -17.36
CA THR A 236 -3.20 -19.75 -18.41
C THR A 236 -3.61 -18.94 -19.64
N SER A 237 -2.67 -18.75 -20.56
CA SER A 237 -2.96 -18.32 -21.92
C SER A 237 -1.75 -18.59 -22.80
N ASP A 238 -1.52 -19.87 -23.13
CA ASP A 238 -0.75 -20.31 -24.31
C ASP A 238 -1.18 -21.77 -24.65
N PRO A 239 -1.76 -22.04 -25.83
CA PRO A 239 -2.27 -23.37 -26.20
C PRO A 239 -1.16 -24.34 -26.66
N VAL A 240 0.12 -23.96 -26.58
CA VAL A 240 1.23 -24.70 -27.19
C VAL A 240 1.88 -25.73 -26.24
N LEU A 241 1.57 -25.69 -24.93
CA LEU A 241 2.30 -26.47 -23.92
C LEU A 241 1.67 -27.84 -23.55
N ASN A 242 0.53 -28.21 -24.14
CA ASN A 242 -0.12 -29.50 -23.80
C ASN A 242 0.33 -30.67 -24.68
N THR A 243 1.07 -30.41 -25.77
CA THR A 243 1.50 -31.46 -26.71
C THR A 243 2.83 -32.12 -26.33
N GLU A 244 3.64 -31.48 -25.47
CA GLU A 244 4.99 -31.97 -25.12
C GLU A 244 4.98 -32.95 -23.92
N LEU A 245 3.93 -32.97 -23.09
CA LEU A 245 3.90 -33.82 -21.88
C LEU A 245 3.63 -35.30 -22.16
N ASN A 246 3.16 -35.65 -23.36
CA ASN A 246 2.87 -37.04 -23.74
C ASN A 246 4.02 -37.75 -24.49
N ARG A 247 5.18 -37.11 -24.69
CA ARG A 247 6.31 -37.70 -25.43
C ARG A 247 7.47 -38.21 -24.58
N VAL A 248 7.37 -38.16 -23.25
CA VAL A 248 8.48 -38.48 -22.34
C VAL A 248 8.67 -39.99 -22.08
N ASN A 249 7.86 -40.87 -22.68
CA ASN A 249 7.91 -42.31 -22.40
C ASN A 249 8.62 -43.19 -23.47
N ASP A 250 9.51 -42.64 -24.30
CA ASP A 250 10.24 -43.47 -25.28
C ASP A 250 11.77 -43.39 -25.11
N PRO A 251 12.45 -44.45 -24.62
CA PRO A 251 13.87 -44.44 -24.31
C PRO A 251 14.74 -44.92 -25.49
N THR A 252 14.70 -44.24 -26.65
CA THR A 252 15.66 -44.53 -27.75
C THR A 252 15.78 -43.35 -28.72
N SER A 253 16.65 -42.38 -28.44
CA SER A 253 17.42 -41.64 -29.47
C SER A 253 18.36 -40.59 -28.85
N PRO A 254 19.66 -40.58 -29.20
CA PRO A 254 20.57 -39.52 -28.79
C PRO A 254 20.69 -38.50 -29.92
N SER A 255 20.02 -37.34 -29.82
CA SER A 255 20.47 -36.08 -30.46
C SER A 255 19.48 -34.94 -30.25
N ARG A 256 20.04 -33.73 -30.05
CA ARG A 256 19.42 -32.38 -29.98
C ARG A 256 19.22 -31.80 -28.57
N VAL A 257 20.32 -31.45 -27.90
CA VAL A 257 20.32 -30.54 -26.72
C VAL A 257 21.12 -29.24 -26.98
N ALA A 258 21.43 -28.93 -28.24
CA ALA A 258 22.29 -27.78 -28.58
C ALA A 258 21.55 -26.42 -28.71
N GLY A 259 20.23 -26.36 -28.49
CA GLY A 259 19.42 -25.16 -28.78
C GLY A 259 18.87 -24.37 -27.58
N ASP A 260 18.98 -24.87 -26.35
CA ASP A 260 18.18 -24.35 -25.21
C ASP A 260 18.98 -23.44 -24.24
N TRP A 261 20.23 -23.10 -24.58
CA TRP A 261 21.06 -22.24 -23.72
C TRP A 261 20.71 -20.74 -23.85
N GLY A 262 20.21 -20.31 -25.03
CA GLY A 262 19.81 -18.91 -25.26
C GLY A 262 18.49 -18.54 -24.56
N THR A 263 17.53 -19.46 -24.54
CA THR A 263 16.20 -19.32 -23.93
C THR A 263 16.26 -19.26 -22.41
N CYS A 264 17.18 -20.00 -21.79
CA CYS A 264 17.37 -20.01 -20.34
C CYS A 264 18.02 -18.71 -19.81
N ASP A 265 19.02 -18.18 -20.51
CA ASP A 265 19.68 -16.92 -20.13
C ASP A 265 18.70 -15.73 -20.32
N GLU A 266 17.90 -15.74 -21.40
CA GLU A 266 16.86 -14.74 -21.65
C GLU A 266 15.74 -14.77 -20.58
N ARG A 267 15.25 -15.97 -20.20
CA ARG A 267 14.28 -16.13 -19.10
C ARG A 267 14.83 -15.64 -17.75
N THR A 268 16.11 -15.88 -17.48
CA THR A 268 16.77 -15.46 -16.24
C THR A 268 16.94 -13.93 -16.20
N GLN A 269 17.28 -13.31 -17.34
CA GLN A 269 17.35 -11.87 -17.50
C GLN A 269 15.97 -11.19 -17.38
N ILE A 270 14.92 -11.83 -17.88
CA ILE A 270 13.52 -11.38 -17.73
C ILE A 270 13.07 -11.47 -16.26
N CYS A 271 13.30 -12.57 -15.54
CA CYS A 271 12.92 -12.69 -14.12
C CYS A 271 13.72 -11.67 -13.26
N ALA A 272 15.01 -11.44 -13.55
CA ALA A 272 15.84 -10.42 -12.88
C ALA A 272 15.40 -8.96 -13.16
N SER A 273 14.94 -8.65 -14.37
CA SER A 273 14.42 -7.32 -14.73
C SER A 273 13.08 -7.02 -14.05
N ARG A 274 12.18 -8.01 -13.96
CA ARG A 274 10.91 -7.94 -13.21
C ARG A 274 11.15 -7.68 -11.72
N GLU A 275 12.16 -8.31 -11.13
CA GLU A 275 12.52 -8.12 -9.72
C GLU A 275 13.07 -6.73 -9.42
N ARG A 276 13.92 -6.15 -10.29
CA ARG A 276 14.37 -4.76 -10.13
C ARG A 276 13.19 -3.78 -10.19
N LYS A 277 12.20 -4.06 -11.05
CA LYS A 277 10.96 -3.25 -11.16
C LYS A 277 10.12 -3.35 -9.88
N ALA A 278 10.03 -4.53 -9.27
CA ALA A 278 9.34 -4.74 -8.00
C ALA A 278 10.01 -4.03 -6.82
N ALA A 279 11.34 -4.11 -6.71
CA ALA A 279 12.11 -3.40 -5.67
C ALA A 279 12.00 -1.87 -5.78
N ARG A 280 12.03 -1.33 -7.02
CA ARG A 280 11.79 0.10 -7.29
C ARG A 280 10.39 0.54 -6.85
N THR A 281 9.39 -0.30 -7.10
CA THR A 281 7.99 -0.03 -6.71
C THR A 281 7.86 0.07 -5.19
N LEU A 282 8.48 -0.85 -4.44
CA LEU A 282 8.49 -0.83 -2.98
C LEU A 282 9.19 0.40 -2.41
N GLY A 283 10.35 0.78 -2.98
CA GLY A 283 11.06 2.01 -2.59
C GLY A 283 10.26 3.29 -2.82
N LEU A 284 9.46 3.35 -3.90
CA LEU A 284 8.60 4.50 -4.19
C LEU A 284 7.37 4.56 -3.28
N ILE A 285 6.77 3.41 -2.93
CA ILE A 285 5.69 3.35 -1.93
C ILE A 285 6.19 3.87 -0.57
N LEU A 286 7.39 3.43 -0.13
CA LEU A 286 7.99 3.93 1.10
C LEU A 286 8.31 5.42 1.03
N GLY A 287 8.90 5.88 -0.09
CA GLY A 287 9.21 7.30 -0.28
C GLY A 287 7.97 8.18 -0.22
N ALA A 288 6.88 7.79 -0.87
CA ALA A 288 5.60 8.48 -0.80
C ALA A 288 5.05 8.52 0.63
N PHE A 289 5.08 7.38 1.34
CA PHE A 289 4.65 7.32 2.73
C PHE A 289 5.45 8.28 3.62
N ILE A 290 6.78 8.27 3.51
CA ILE A 290 7.66 9.17 4.28
C ILE A 290 7.34 10.62 3.97
N LEU A 291 7.19 10.99 2.71
CA LEU A 291 6.90 12.37 2.31
C LEU A 291 5.53 12.86 2.81
N CYS A 292 4.53 11.96 2.90
CA CYS A 292 3.20 12.33 3.36
C CYS A 292 3.11 12.39 4.88
N TRP A 293 3.77 11.46 5.58
CA TRP A 293 3.58 11.26 7.01
C TRP A 293 4.70 11.82 7.88
N LEU A 294 5.97 11.75 7.47
CA LEU A 294 7.08 12.24 8.29
C LEU A 294 6.96 13.75 8.65
N PRO A 295 6.45 14.63 7.77
CA PRO A 295 6.22 16.03 8.13
C PRO A 295 5.17 16.25 9.21
N LEU A 296 4.34 15.25 9.56
CA LEU A 296 3.41 15.31 10.68
C LEU A 296 4.10 14.99 12.03
N ALA A 297 5.31 14.45 12.03
CA ALA A 297 6.06 14.13 13.26
C ALA A 297 6.30 15.33 14.21
N PRO A 298 6.43 16.59 13.75
CA PRO A 298 6.49 17.76 14.61
C PRO A 298 5.14 18.20 15.20
N GLN A 299 3.98 17.74 14.73
CA GLN A 299 2.68 18.11 15.33
C GLN A 299 2.53 17.60 16.77
N LEU A 300 3.26 16.55 17.17
CA LEU A 300 3.38 16.16 18.57
C LEU A 300 4.05 17.26 19.42
N LEU A 301 5.08 17.93 18.89
CA LEU A 301 5.74 19.05 19.59
C LEU A 301 4.79 20.25 19.72
N VAL A 302 3.89 20.44 18.76
CA VAL A 302 2.81 21.43 18.84
C VAL A 302 1.78 21.03 19.90
N GLY A 303 1.37 19.77 19.95
CA GLY A 303 0.45 19.23 20.96
C GLY A 303 1.00 19.29 22.40
N ILE A 304 2.32 19.13 22.57
CA ILE A 304 3.03 19.26 23.86
C ILE A 304 3.41 20.74 24.15
N ARG A 305 2.96 21.70 23.32
CA ARG A 305 3.20 23.15 23.46
C ARG A 305 4.69 23.55 23.43
N VAL A 306 5.55 22.73 22.84
CA VAL A 306 6.97 23.03 22.62
C VAL A 306 7.17 23.96 21.43
N PHE A 307 6.25 23.91 20.44
CA PHE A 307 6.31 24.72 19.23
C PHE A 307 4.94 25.31 18.89
N HIS A 308 4.88 26.57 18.46
CA HIS A 308 3.64 27.19 17.96
C HIS A 308 3.61 27.16 16.44
N ALA A 309 2.90 26.19 15.85
CA ALA A 309 2.60 26.19 14.42
C ALA A 309 1.40 27.09 14.12
N SER A 310 1.43 27.84 13.01
CA SER A 310 0.24 28.55 12.54
C SER A 310 -0.83 27.56 12.07
N ALA A 311 -2.10 27.95 12.13
CA ALA A 311 -3.21 27.11 11.68
C ALA A 311 -3.02 26.63 10.22
N GLN A 312 -2.47 27.49 9.36
CA GLN A 312 -2.19 27.16 7.96
C GLN A 312 -1.15 26.04 7.81
N VAL A 313 -0.12 26.02 8.66
CA VAL A 313 0.90 24.96 8.66
C VAL A 313 0.28 23.65 9.15
N SER A 314 -0.54 23.70 10.20
CA SER A 314 -1.24 22.49 10.68
C SER A 314 -2.18 21.92 9.61
N ASP A 315 -3.01 22.76 9.00
CA ASP A 315 -3.92 22.35 7.91
C ASP A 315 -3.14 21.75 6.73
N PHE A 316 -2.04 22.39 6.33
CA PHE A 316 -1.17 21.89 5.26
C PHE A 316 -0.58 20.52 5.59
N LEU A 317 -0.04 20.33 6.79
CA LEU A 317 0.54 19.05 7.21
C LEU A 317 -0.52 17.94 7.30
N THR A 318 -1.72 18.25 7.81
CA THR A 318 -2.85 17.32 7.82
C THR A 318 -3.24 16.90 6.40
N TRP A 319 -3.36 17.86 5.47
CA TRP A 319 -3.66 17.55 4.07
C TRP A 319 -2.54 16.81 3.35
N LEU A 320 -1.29 17.03 3.74
CA LEU A 320 -0.16 16.24 3.23
C LEU A 320 -0.30 14.76 3.63
N GLY A 321 -0.79 14.47 4.83
CA GLY A 321 -1.18 13.12 5.25
C GLY A 321 -2.31 12.55 4.39
N TYR A 322 -3.37 13.32 4.14
CA TYR A 322 -4.49 12.90 3.29
C TYR A 322 -4.09 12.60 1.84
N VAL A 323 -3.09 13.29 1.30
CA VAL A 323 -2.55 13.00 -0.04
C VAL A 323 -1.97 11.58 -0.14
N ASN A 324 -1.60 10.93 0.96
CA ASN A 324 -1.22 9.51 0.96
C ASN A 324 -2.32 8.63 0.35
N SER A 325 -3.58 8.88 0.70
CA SER A 325 -4.75 8.16 0.18
C SER A 325 -4.98 8.38 -1.33
N LEU A 326 -4.46 9.49 -1.89
CA LEU A 326 -4.44 9.75 -3.34
C LEU A 326 -3.30 9.00 -4.04
N ILE A 327 -2.12 8.98 -3.42
CA ILE A 327 -0.91 8.41 -4.03
C ILE A 327 -1.02 6.90 -4.15
N ASN A 328 -1.63 6.21 -3.18
CA ASN A 328 -1.73 4.75 -3.15
C ASN A 328 -2.26 4.15 -4.48
N PRO A 329 -3.45 4.54 -5.00
CA PRO A 329 -3.92 4.12 -6.33
C PRO A 329 -2.96 4.41 -7.50
N LEU A 330 -2.30 5.57 -7.50
CA LEU A 330 -1.37 5.98 -8.55
C LEU A 330 -0.15 5.05 -8.59
N LEU A 331 0.34 4.63 -7.43
CA LEU A 331 1.42 3.65 -7.33
C LEU A 331 0.96 2.29 -7.87
N TYR A 332 -0.24 1.81 -7.51
CA TYR A 332 -0.72 0.52 -8.01
C TYR A 332 -0.91 0.50 -9.53
N THR A 333 -1.51 1.56 -10.09
CA THR A 333 -1.80 1.67 -11.53
C THR A 333 -0.57 1.94 -12.40
N SER A 334 0.46 2.60 -11.86
CA SER A 334 1.69 2.90 -12.60
C SER A 334 2.65 1.70 -12.67
N PHE A 335 2.69 0.86 -11.63
CA PHE A 335 3.64 -0.25 -11.54
C PHE A 335 3.07 -1.61 -11.93
N ASN A 336 1.76 -1.80 -11.86
CA ASN A 336 1.13 -3.07 -12.22
C ASN A 336 0.36 -2.97 -13.55
N GLU A 337 0.88 -3.65 -14.58
CA GLU A 337 0.30 -3.67 -15.93
C GLU A 337 -1.10 -4.31 -15.96
N ASP A 338 -1.41 -5.24 -15.06
CA ASP A 338 -2.74 -5.85 -14.97
C ASP A 338 -3.76 -4.85 -14.42
N PHE A 339 -3.37 -4.04 -13.42
CA PHE A 339 -4.19 -2.92 -12.96
C PHE A 339 -4.38 -1.87 -14.06
N LYS A 340 -3.32 -1.53 -14.80
CA LYS A 340 -3.40 -0.58 -15.92
C LYS A 340 -4.34 -1.06 -17.03
N LYS A 341 -4.29 -2.35 -17.38
CA LYS A 341 -5.20 -2.98 -18.36
C LYS A 341 -6.63 -3.00 -17.84
N ALA A 342 -6.84 -3.38 -16.58
CA ALA A 342 -8.16 -3.38 -15.95
C ALA A 342 -8.77 -1.97 -15.91
N PHE A 343 -7.99 -0.95 -15.54
CA PHE A 343 -8.42 0.45 -15.51
C PHE A 343 -8.80 0.96 -16.90
N LYS A 344 -7.97 0.69 -17.92
CA LYS A 344 -8.31 1.01 -19.32
C LYS A 344 -9.59 0.32 -19.78
N LYS A 345 -9.82 -0.93 -19.36
CA LYS A 345 -11.06 -1.66 -19.68
C LYS A 345 -12.27 -1.01 -19.04
N LEU A 346 -12.20 -0.60 -17.76
CA LEU A 346 -13.27 0.12 -17.08
C LEU A 346 -13.63 1.42 -17.80
N LEU A 347 -12.63 2.23 -18.16
CA LEU A 347 -12.84 3.48 -18.91
C LEU A 347 -13.43 3.26 -20.31
N ARG A 348 -13.11 2.14 -20.97
CA ARG A 348 -13.65 1.79 -22.30
C ARG A 348 -15.05 1.21 -22.24
N CYS A 349 -15.38 0.43 -21.20
CA CYS A 349 -16.73 -0.12 -21.01
C CYS A 349 -17.77 0.99 -20.74
N ASN A 350 -17.35 2.13 -20.19
CA ASN A 350 -18.22 3.31 -20.03
C ASN A 350 -18.48 4.08 -21.35
N LYS A 351 -17.80 3.73 -22.45
CA LYS A 351 -18.03 4.33 -23.78
C LYS A 351 -18.93 3.48 -24.70
N ARG A 352 -19.41 2.33 -24.22
CA ARG A 352 -20.28 1.40 -24.98
C ARG A 352 -21.69 1.28 -24.40
N LYS A 353 -22.10 2.22 -23.55
CA LYS A 353 -23.48 2.35 -23.08
C LYS A 353 -24.06 3.66 -23.57
#